data_AF-A0A2T8F9I7-F1
#
_entry.id   AF-A0A2T8F9I7-F1
#
_cell.length_a   1.000
_cell.length_b   1.000
_cell.length_c   1.000
_cell.angle_alpha   90.00
_cell.angle_beta   90.00
_cell.angle_gamma   90.00
#
_symmetry.space_group_name_H-M   'P 1'
#
loop_
_entity.id
_entity.type
_entity.pdbx_description
1 polymer ?
#
loop_
_entity_poly.entity_id
_entity_poly.type
_entity_poly.pdbx_seq_one_letter_code
_entity_poly.pdbx_strand_id
1 'polypeptide(L)'
;MIRPGRSLWLDRPSTAGFPRLASDLDCEVLVIGGGMTGTCTAWELATSGVDVVLLEATRIAGGTTGASTAKVTALQATAYSQLVRLVGIERARAYAEVQMLAVEHLATVGERLGAEAWMERCPSWLFAETEEGAEALAAEREAAQKCGLRIDGDQDPALPFPGHGCPVRRRPAADRPRRPVRSARRGRPAARRPRRRGHPGGRAGHR
;
A
#
# COMPACT_ATOMS: atom_id res chain seq x y z
N MET A 1 -14.93 -11.90 20.91
CA MET A 1 -15.92 -12.56 20.04
C MET A 1 -15.88 -11.88 18.68
N ILE A 2 -15.26 -12.50 17.67
CA ILE A 2 -15.24 -12.00 16.29
C ILE A 2 -16.63 -12.29 15.69
N ARG A 3 -17.32 -11.27 15.18
CA ARG A 3 -18.61 -11.45 14.49
C ARG A 3 -18.34 -11.87 13.03
N PRO A 4 -18.83 -13.03 12.56
CA PRO A 4 -18.68 -13.42 11.16
C PRO A 4 -19.31 -12.37 10.23
N GLY A 5 -18.63 -12.02 9.14
CA GLY A 5 -19.15 -11.16 8.07
C GLY A 5 -18.92 -9.65 8.21
N ARG A 6 -18.22 -9.17 9.25
CA ARG A 6 -17.83 -7.76 9.37
C ARG A 6 -16.33 -7.59 9.53
N SER A 7 -15.75 -6.67 8.76
CA SER A 7 -14.33 -6.36 8.84
C SER A 7 -13.99 -5.66 10.16
N LEU A 8 -12.93 -6.11 10.83
CA LEU A 8 -12.39 -5.48 12.03
C LEU A 8 -12.01 -4.02 11.81
N TRP A 9 -11.61 -3.64 10.59
CA TRP A 9 -11.23 -2.26 10.25
C TRP A 9 -12.46 -1.37 10.08
N LEU A 10 -13.55 -1.91 9.52
CA LEU A 10 -14.78 -1.17 9.26
C LEU A 10 -15.65 -1.03 10.51
N ASP A 11 -15.64 -2.06 11.38
CA ASP A 11 -16.38 -2.07 12.65
C ASP A 11 -15.79 -1.11 13.69
N ARG A 12 -14.52 -0.71 13.55
CA ARG A 12 -13.96 0.34 14.39
C ARG A 12 -14.48 1.71 13.95
N PRO A 13 -15.02 2.52 14.88
CA PRO A 13 -15.47 3.87 14.56
C PRO A 13 -14.30 4.68 13.99
N SER A 14 -14.54 5.33 12.84
CA SER A 14 -13.58 6.25 12.25
C SER A 14 -13.38 7.41 13.21
N THR A 15 -12.15 7.68 13.63
CA THR A 15 -11.82 8.87 14.42
C THR A 15 -11.63 10.12 13.56
N ALA A 16 -11.55 9.96 12.23
CA ALA A 16 -11.40 11.05 11.28
C ALA A 16 -12.71 11.29 10.51
N GLY A 17 -13.35 12.41 10.78
CA GLY A 17 -14.38 12.98 9.92
C GLY A 17 -13.72 13.99 8.97
N PHE A 18 -13.78 13.74 7.68
CA PHE A 18 -13.35 14.72 6.67
C PHE A 18 -14.53 15.61 6.30
N PRO A 19 -14.32 16.92 6.12
CA PRO A 19 -15.41 17.82 5.74
C PRO A 19 -15.95 17.44 4.36
N ARG A 20 -17.28 17.47 4.20
CA ARG A 20 -17.90 17.38 2.88
C ARG A 20 -17.50 18.59 2.05
N LEU A 21 -17.32 18.39 0.76
CA LEU A 21 -17.08 19.49 -0.15
C LEU A 21 -18.34 20.36 -0.24
N ALA A 22 -18.24 21.62 0.17
CA ALA A 22 -19.36 22.55 0.25
C ALA A 22 -19.37 23.63 -0.85
N SER A 23 -18.26 23.77 -1.57
CA SER A 23 -18.08 24.76 -2.64
C SER A 23 -17.03 24.28 -3.62
N ASP A 24 -16.93 24.94 -4.77
CA ASP A 24 -15.85 24.70 -5.72
C ASP A 24 -14.47 24.94 -5.08
N LEU A 25 -13.49 24.17 -5.54
CA LEU A 25 -12.11 24.22 -5.08
C LEU A 25 -11.17 24.22 -6.28
N ASP A 26 -10.03 24.90 -6.13
CA ASP A 26 -8.91 24.83 -7.06
C ASP A 26 -7.80 23.95 -6.44
N CYS A 27 -7.19 23.08 -7.24
CA CYS A 27 -6.00 22.30 -6.89
C CYS A 27 -5.18 22.01 -8.15
N GLU A 28 -3.90 21.64 -8.00
CA GLU A 28 -3.07 21.20 -9.12
C GLU A 28 -3.41 19.76 -9.53
N VAL A 29 -3.68 18.90 -8.53
CA VAL A 29 -4.03 17.50 -8.75
C VAL A 29 -5.24 17.11 -7.90
N LEU A 30 -6.26 16.54 -8.55
CA LEU A 30 -7.40 15.90 -7.90
C LEU A 30 -7.24 14.38 -7.92
N VAL A 31 -7.20 13.76 -6.75
CA VAL A 31 -7.22 12.30 -6.57
C VAL A 31 -8.64 11.86 -6.22
N ILE A 32 -9.21 10.95 -7.00
CA ILE A 32 -10.55 10.41 -6.80
C ILE A 32 -10.44 8.98 -6.26
N GLY A 33 -10.99 8.76 -5.06
CA GLY A 33 -11.00 7.48 -4.35
C GLY A 33 -10.08 7.47 -3.13
N GLY A 34 -10.66 7.28 -1.95
CA GLY A 34 -9.98 7.25 -0.65
C GLY A 34 -9.53 5.87 -0.19
N GLY A 35 -9.30 4.94 -1.12
CA GLY A 35 -8.67 3.65 -0.83
C GLY A 35 -7.14 3.77 -0.74
N MET A 36 -6.46 2.65 -0.45
CA MET A 36 -5.00 2.57 -0.26
C MET A 36 -4.21 3.24 -1.38
N THR A 37 -4.55 2.98 -2.64
CA THR A 37 -3.86 3.59 -3.79
C THR A 37 -4.02 5.11 -3.78
N GLY A 38 -5.25 5.62 -3.66
CA GLY A 38 -5.50 7.06 -3.68
C GLY A 38 -4.88 7.78 -2.49
N THR A 39 -4.93 7.20 -1.29
CA THR A 39 -4.30 7.79 -0.10
C THR A 39 -2.79 7.79 -0.21
N CYS A 40 -2.16 6.72 -0.70
CA CYS A 40 -0.72 6.71 -1.00
C CYS A 40 -0.35 7.75 -2.06
N THR A 41 -1.10 7.84 -3.16
CA THR A 41 -0.85 8.83 -4.22
C THR A 41 -0.93 10.25 -3.68
N ALA A 42 -2.00 10.58 -2.94
CA ALA A 42 -2.17 11.91 -2.35
C ALA A 42 -1.07 12.22 -1.33
N TRP A 43 -0.63 11.22 -0.54
CA TRP A 43 0.48 11.38 0.40
C TRP A 43 1.80 11.70 -0.29
N GLU A 44 2.19 10.95 -1.33
CA GLU A 44 3.43 11.20 -2.08
C GLU A 44 3.42 12.56 -2.78
N LEU A 45 2.28 12.95 -3.38
CA LEU A 45 2.13 14.26 -4.00
C LEU A 45 2.23 15.40 -2.98
N ALA A 46 1.50 15.28 -1.86
CA ALA A 46 1.49 16.29 -0.81
C ALA A 46 2.89 16.45 -0.17
N THR A 47 3.58 15.35 0.09
CA THR A 47 4.94 15.38 0.66
C THR A 47 6.00 15.88 -0.33
N SER A 48 5.70 15.85 -1.62
CA SER A 48 6.50 16.48 -2.68
C SER A 48 6.15 17.96 -2.90
N GLY A 49 5.22 18.52 -2.13
CA GLY A 49 4.84 19.93 -2.19
C GLY A 49 3.78 20.29 -3.24
N VAL A 50 3.14 19.30 -3.86
CA VAL A 50 2.05 19.51 -4.84
C VAL A 50 0.75 19.86 -4.12
N ASP A 51 0.00 20.84 -4.63
CA ASP A 51 -1.36 21.12 -4.14
C ASP A 51 -2.34 20.05 -4.62
N VAL A 52 -2.52 19.04 -3.78
CA VAL A 52 -3.37 17.88 -4.03
C VAL A 52 -4.64 17.91 -3.18
N VAL A 53 -5.76 17.56 -3.80
CA VAL A 53 -7.01 17.27 -3.10
C VAL A 53 -7.39 15.81 -3.34
N LEU A 54 -7.78 15.12 -2.27
CA LEU A 54 -8.35 13.77 -2.34
C LEU A 54 -9.85 13.84 -2.05
N LEU A 55 -10.66 13.26 -2.94
CA LEU A 55 -12.10 13.09 -2.75
C LEU A 55 -12.45 11.61 -2.64
N GLU A 56 -13.31 11.29 -1.68
CA GLU A 56 -13.89 9.97 -1.49
C GLU A 56 -15.41 10.13 -1.36
N ALA A 57 -16.16 9.29 -2.08
CA ALA A 57 -17.62 9.36 -2.11
C ALA A 57 -18.24 8.99 -0.75
N THR A 58 -17.56 8.16 0.03
CA THR A 58 -18.08 7.57 1.27
C THR A 58 -17.17 7.87 2.46
N ARG A 59 -16.37 6.88 2.87
CA ARG A 59 -15.44 6.92 3.99
C ARG A 59 -14.06 6.54 3.46
N ILE A 60 -13.04 7.26 3.91
CA ILE A 60 -11.64 6.85 3.64
C ILE A 60 -11.43 5.40 4.09
N ALA A 61 -10.82 4.61 3.21
CA ALA A 61 -10.63 3.17 3.36
C ALA A 61 -11.94 2.37 3.57
N GLY A 62 -13.10 2.88 3.16
CA GLY A 62 -14.40 2.21 3.36
C GLY A 62 -14.66 1.00 2.46
N GLY A 63 -13.99 0.91 1.30
CA GLY A 63 -14.14 -0.18 0.34
C GLY A 63 -13.18 -1.35 0.59
N THR A 64 -12.58 -1.88 -0.48
CA THR A 64 -11.65 -3.03 -0.45
C THR A 64 -10.52 -2.87 0.58
N THR A 65 -9.99 -1.66 0.74
CA THR A 65 -8.94 -1.38 1.73
C THR A 65 -9.39 -1.71 3.15
N GLY A 66 -10.57 -1.27 3.55
CA GLY A 66 -11.15 -1.58 4.86
C GLY A 66 -11.63 -3.02 4.97
N ALA A 67 -11.92 -3.71 3.86
CA ALA A 67 -12.23 -5.14 3.86
C ALA A 67 -10.99 -6.05 3.84
N SER A 68 -9.78 -5.49 3.77
CA SER A 68 -8.55 -6.26 3.62
C SER A 68 -8.10 -6.96 4.91
N THR A 69 -7.20 -7.93 4.77
CA THR A 69 -6.49 -8.56 5.90
C THR A 69 -5.29 -7.74 6.38
N ALA A 70 -5.06 -6.55 5.79
CA ALA A 70 -3.90 -5.68 6.02
C ALA A 70 -2.52 -6.34 5.82
N LYS A 71 -2.44 -7.50 5.16
CA LYS A 71 -1.17 -8.13 4.82
C LYS A 71 -0.49 -7.38 3.67
N VAL A 72 0.75 -6.95 3.89
CA VAL A 72 1.61 -6.34 2.88
C VAL A 72 2.83 -7.22 2.68
N THR A 73 3.03 -7.72 1.47
CA THR A 73 4.04 -8.75 1.18
C THR A 73 4.54 -8.63 -0.26
N ALA A 74 5.79 -9.03 -0.48
CA ALA A 74 6.30 -9.29 -1.83
C ALA A 74 5.90 -10.69 -2.32
N LEU A 75 5.49 -11.60 -1.44
CA LEU A 75 5.10 -12.97 -1.78
C LEU A 75 3.58 -13.08 -1.96
N GLN A 76 3.12 -13.10 -3.20
CA GLN A 76 1.70 -13.12 -3.55
C GLN A 76 1.28 -14.48 -4.11
N ALA A 77 1.08 -15.46 -3.21
CA ALA A 77 0.78 -16.83 -3.61
C ALA A 77 1.85 -17.36 -4.59
N THR A 78 1.44 -18.00 -5.69
CA THR A 78 2.33 -18.54 -6.73
C THR A 78 2.54 -17.57 -7.90
N ALA A 79 2.64 -16.27 -7.63
CA ALA A 79 2.71 -15.26 -8.67
C ALA A 79 4.02 -15.30 -9.46
N TYR A 80 5.18 -15.63 -8.86
CA TYR A 80 6.46 -15.51 -9.56
C TYR A 80 6.66 -16.58 -10.63
N SER A 81 6.30 -17.83 -10.34
CA SER A 81 6.31 -18.92 -11.33
C SER A 81 5.43 -18.58 -12.53
N GLN A 82 4.25 -18.01 -12.29
CA GLN A 82 3.34 -17.55 -13.34
C GLN A 82 3.89 -16.35 -14.11
N LEU A 83 4.43 -15.34 -13.42
CA LEU A 83 5.00 -14.14 -14.03
C LEU A 83 6.20 -14.49 -14.91
N VAL A 84 7.10 -15.35 -14.45
CA VAL A 84 8.23 -15.82 -15.25
C VAL A 84 7.75 -16.48 -16.54
N ARG A 85 6.70 -17.32 -16.46
CA ARG A 85 6.09 -17.97 -17.63
C ARG A 85 5.43 -16.98 -18.60
N LEU A 86 4.71 -16.00 -18.08
CA LEU A 86 3.89 -15.10 -18.89
C LEU A 86 4.67 -13.93 -19.49
N VAL A 87 5.59 -13.34 -18.73
CA VAL A 87 6.26 -12.09 -19.09
C VAL A 87 7.79 -12.19 -19.09
N GLY A 88 8.34 -13.37 -18.77
CA GLY A 88 9.78 -13.62 -18.73
C GLY A 88 10.44 -13.18 -17.43
N ILE A 89 11.65 -13.70 -17.19
CA ILE A 89 12.38 -13.53 -15.94
C ILE A 89 12.71 -12.07 -15.62
N GLU A 90 13.09 -11.26 -16.61
CA GLU A 90 13.49 -9.86 -16.37
C GLU A 90 12.32 -9.01 -15.85
N ARG A 91 11.13 -9.18 -16.42
CA ARG A 91 9.93 -8.45 -15.98
C ARG A 91 9.43 -8.97 -14.63
N ALA A 92 9.51 -10.28 -14.39
CA ALA A 92 9.18 -10.87 -13.10
C ALA A 92 10.13 -10.38 -11.98
N ARG A 93 11.42 -10.20 -12.31
CA ARG A 93 12.41 -9.61 -11.40
C ARG A 93 12.12 -8.14 -11.11
N ALA A 94 11.83 -7.34 -12.13
CA ALA A 94 11.43 -5.94 -11.93
C ALA A 94 10.19 -5.83 -11.04
N TYR A 95 9.23 -6.74 -11.22
CA TYR A 95 8.06 -6.85 -10.34
C TYR A 95 8.45 -7.14 -8.88
N ALA A 96 9.31 -8.14 -8.65
CA ALA A 96 9.83 -8.45 -7.32
C ALA A 96 10.50 -7.25 -6.65
N GLU A 97 11.35 -6.54 -7.39
CA GLU A 97 12.08 -5.37 -6.91
C GLU A 97 11.12 -4.27 -6.45
N VAL A 98 10.12 -3.93 -7.26
CA VAL A 98 9.09 -2.93 -6.90
C VAL A 98 8.30 -3.36 -5.67
N GLN A 99 7.92 -4.63 -5.56
CA GLN A 99 7.17 -5.12 -4.39
C GLN A 99 8.01 -5.06 -3.11
N MET A 100 9.28 -5.44 -3.17
CA MET A 100 10.18 -5.34 -2.01
C MET A 100 10.37 -3.89 -1.56
N LEU A 101 10.54 -2.97 -2.53
CA LEU A 101 10.63 -1.52 -2.29
C LEU A 101 9.35 -0.98 -1.67
N ALA A 102 8.17 -1.35 -2.18
CA ALA A 102 6.88 -0.92 -1.64
C ALA A 102 6.71 -1.32 -0.17
N VAL A 103 7.12 -2.53 0.21
CA VAL A 103 7.06 -3.00 1.60
C VAL A 103 8.03 -2.25 2.53
N GLU A 104 9.19 -1.79 2.04
CA GLU A 104 10.09 -0.91 2.83
C GLU A 104 9.55 0.51 2.92
N HIS A 105 9.05 1.02 1.79
CA HIS A 105 8.51 2.35 1.69
C HIS A 105 7.33 2.53 2.64
N LEU A 106 6.42 1.55 2.70
CA LEU A 106 5.30 1.58 3.63
C LEU A 106 5.75 1.64 5.10
N ALA A 107 6.78 0.88 5.48
CA ALA A 107 7.30 0.94 6.85
C ALA A 107 7.93 2.31 7.14
N THR A 108 8.66 2.88 6.19
CA THR A 108 9.25 4.23 6.31
C THR A 108 8.16 5.29 6.45
N VAL A 109 7.09 5.19 5.67
CA VAL A 109 5.92 6.08 5.78
C VAL A 109 5.22 5.88 7.12
N GLY A 110 5.09 4.64 7.59
CA GLY A 110 4.57 4.30 8.92
C GLY A 110 5.31 5.00 10.04
N GLU A 111 6.64 4.92 10.06
CA GLU A 111 7.50 5.63 11.02
C GLU A 111 7.29 7.15 10.96
N ARG A 112 7.20 7.73 9.75
CA ARG A 112 6.96 9.18 9.58
C ARG A 112 5.60 9.62 10.10
N LEU A 113 4.61 8.74 10.06
CA LEU A 113 3.25 8.97 10.52
C LEU A 113 3.05 8.66 12.00
N GLY A 114 4.05 8.08 12.70
CA GLY A 114 3.88 7.59 14.07
C GLY A 114 2.94 6.38 14.15
N ALA A 115 2.93 5.55 13.11
CA ALA A 115 2.04 4.40 12.97
C ALA A 115 2.77 3.05 13.18
N GLU A 116 4.00 3.06 13.70
CA GLU A 116 4.82 1.87 13.93
C GLU A 116 4.14 0.85 14.85
N ALA A 117 3.35 1.31 15.83
CA ALA A 117 2.58 0.42 16.71
C ALA A 117 1.49 -0.39 15.98
N TRP A 118 1.15 -0.02 14.75
CA TRP A 118 0.18 -0.71 13.89
C TRP A 118 0.84 -1.61 12.84
N MET A 119 2.17 -1.71 12.86
CA MET A 119 2.93 -2.45 11.85
C MET A 119 3.85 -3.46 12.53
N GLU A 120 3.76 -4.70 12.08
CA GLU A 120 4.66 -5.76 12.52
C GLU A 120 5.35 -6.38 11.31
N ARG A 121 6.66 -6.60 11.43
CA ARG A 121 7.45 -7.33 10.44
C ARG A 121 7.40 -8.81 10.77
N CYS A 122 6.67 -9.58 9.97
CA CYS A 122 6.56 -11.03 10.13
C CYS A 122 7.05 -11.77 8.86
N PRO A 123 7.53 -13.01 8.97
CA PRO A 123 7.71 -13.90 7.81
C PRO A 123 6.37 -14.14 7.10
N SER A 124 6.41 -14.36 5.79
CA SER A 124 5.27 -14.84 5.02
C SER A 124 5.48 -16.31 4.69
N TRP A 125 4.41 -17.10 4.80
CA TRP A 125 4.45 -18.53 4.54
C TRP A 125 3.53 -18.89 3.39
N LEU A 126 3.98 -19.81 2.55
CA LEU A 126 3.12 -20.57 1.65
C LEU A 126 3.17 -22.03 2.08
N PHE A 127 2.05 -22.72 2.05
CA PHE A 127 1.95 -24.13 2.39
C PHE A 127 0.99 -24.84 1.45
N ALA A 128 1.18 -26.14 1.33
CA ALA A 128 0.36 -27.03 0.51
C ALA A 128 0.05 -28.32 1.27
N GLU A 129 -1.19 -28.78 1.12
CA GLU A 129 -1.67 -30.05 1.71
C GLU A 129 -1.62 -31.21 0.70
N THR A 130 -1.42 -30.91 -0.59
CA THR A 130 -1.36 -31.89 -1.69
C THR A 130 0.03 -31.93 -2.31
N GLU A 131 0.35 -33.06 -2.94
CA GLU A 131 1.60 -33.23 -3.69
C GLU A 131 1.70 -32.24 -4.86
N GLU A 132 0.62 -32.08 -5.62
CA GLU A 132 0.53 -31.09 -6.71
C GLU A 132 0.80 -29.66 -6.19
N GLY A 133 0.26 -29.32 -5.01
CA GLY A 133 0.53 -28.04 -4.37
C GLY A 133 2.00 -27.92 -3.93
N ALA A 134 2.61 -28.99 -3.44
CA ALA A 134 4.03 -29.01 -3.07
C ALA A 134 4.93 -28.79 -4.30
N GLU A 135 4.62 -29.40 -5.44
CA GLU A 135 5.30 -29.16 -6.72
C GLU A 135 5.15 -27.69 -7.15
N ALA A 136 3.94 -27.13 -7.05
CA ALA A 136 3.70 -25.72 -7.35
C ALA A 136 4.49 -24.78 -6.43
N LEU A 137 4.64 -25.12 -5.14
CA LEU A 137 5.47 -24.35 -4.21
C LEU A 137 6.97 -24.48 -4.51
N ALA A 138 7.44 -25.63 -4.98
CA ALA A 138 8.82 -25.81 -5.40
C ALA A 138 9.14 -24.92 -6.62
N ALA A 139 8.25 -24.92 -7.62
CA ALA A 139 8.37 -24.04 -8.79
C ALA A 139 8.31 -22.55 -8.42
N GLU A 140 7.40 -22.18 -7.50
CA GLU A 140 7.30 -20.82 -6.99
C GLU A 140 8.56 -20.38 -6.25
N ARG A 141 9.09 -21.23 -5.39
CA ARG A 141 10.35 -20.97 -4.67
C ARG A 141 11.48 -20.69 -5.64
N GLU A 142 11.66 -21.54 -6.64
CA GLU A 142 12.71 -21.39 -7.64
C GLU A 142 12.55 -20.08 -8.42
N ALA A 143 11.34 -19.78 -8.88
CA ALA A 143 11.04 -18.57 -9.62
C ALA A 143 11.26 -17.31 -8.76
N ALA A 144 10.79 -17.31 -7.52
CA ALA A 144 10.96 -16.20 -6.58
C ALA A 144 12.44 -15.95 -6.25
N GLN A 145 13.23 -17.01 -6.05
CA GLN A 145 14.68 -16.91 -5.84
C GLN A 145 15.40 -16.31 -7.06
N LYS A 146 15.04 -16.76 -8.27
CA LYS A 146 15.56 -16.19 -9.52
C LYS A 146 15.17 -14.72 -9.70
N CYS A 147 14.00 -14.33 -9.21
CA CYS A 147 13.55 -12.93 -9.15
C CYS A 147 14.20 -12.12 -8.01
N GLY A 148 15.08 -12.72 -7.21
CA GLY A 148 15.85 -12.03 -6.17
C GLY A 148 15.22 -12.02 -4.79
N LEU A 149 14.13 -12.76 -4.56
CA LEU A 149 13.58 -12.93 -3.21
C LEU A 149 14.46 -13.90 -2.41
N ARG A 150 14.70 -13.56 -1.14
CA ARG A 150 15.27 -14.51 -0.19
C ARG A 150 14.17 -15.43 0.34
N ILE A 151 14.21 -16.67 -0.10
CA ILE A 151 13.35 -17.74 0.39
C ILE A 151 14.20 -18.64 1.29
N ASP A 152 13.85 -18.72 2.57
CA ASP A 152 14.55 -19.61 3.51
C ASP A 152 13.97 -21.04 3.38
N GLY A 153 14.75 -22.06 3.73
CA GLY A 153 14.37 -23.48 3.55
C GLY A 153 13.21 -23.94 4.45
N ASP A 154 12.79 -25.19 4.28
CA ASP A 154 11.56 -25.81 4.82
C ASP A 154 11.58 -25.99 6.35
N GLN A 155 11.59 -24.87 7.08
CA GLN A 155 11.22 -24.89 8.48
C GLN A 155 9.72 -25.18 8.54
N ASP A 156 9.31 -26.22 9.26
CA ASP A 156 7.90 -26.43 9.58
C ASP A 156 7.39 -25.19 10.31
N PRO A 157 6.33 -24.50 9.83
CA PRO A 157 5.76 -23.35 10.53
C PRO A 157 5.11 -23.72 11.88
N ALA A 158 5.24 -24.99 12.33
CA ALA A 158 4.47 -25.60 13.40
C ALA A 158 2.97 -25.50 13.10
N LEU A 159 2.59 -25.84 11.85
CA LEU A 159 1.19 -25.79 11.44
C LEU A 159 0.38 -26.81 12.27
N PRO A 160 -0.84 -26.47 12.70
CA PRO A 160 -1.69 -27.40 13.46
C PRO A 160 -2.28 -28.53 12.60
N PHE A 161 -1.81 -28.68 11.36
CA PHE A 161 -2.25 -29.67 10.37
C PHE A 161 -1.06 -30.13 9.52
N PRO A 162 -1.13 -31.34 8.93
CA PRO A 162 -0.08 -31.85 8.04
C PRO A 162 0.07 -30.97 6.79
N GLY A 163 1.31 -30.72 6.35
CA GLY A 163 1.54 -30.01 5.10
C GLY A 163 3.02 -29.73 4.83
N HIS A 164 3.31 -29.30 3.61
CA HIS A 164 4.63 -28.84 3.18
C HIS A 164 4.67 -27.32 3.20
N GLY A 165 5.71 -26.71 3.77
CA GLY A 165 5.83 -25.27 3.97
C GLY A 165 7.04 -24.64 3.26
N CYS A 166 6.88 -23.42 2.77
CA CYS A 166 7.92 -22.60 2.17
C CYS A 166 7.99 -21.22 2.86
N PRO A 167 8.89 -21.01 3.84
CA PRO A 167 9.04 -19.69 4.45
C PRO A 167 9.68 -18.69 3.51
N VAL A 168 9.15 -17.49 3.55
CA VAL A 168 9.80 -16.29 3.03
C VAL A 168 10.08 -15.37 4.19
N ARG A 169 11.36 -15.30 4.55
CA ARG A 169 11.83 -14.34 5.53
C ARG A 169 12.32 -13.10 4.81
N ARG A 170 11.72 -11.98 5.17
CA ARG A 170 12.14 -10.67 4.71
C ARG A 170 13.28 -10.16 5.60
N ARG A 171 14.39 -9.68 5.02
CA ARG A 171 15.39 -8.92 5.78
C ARG A 171 14.78 -7.56 6.16
N PRO A 172 15.03 -7.00 7.35
CA PRO A 172 15.08 -5.55 7.49
C PRO A 172 16.20 -5.04 6.58
N ALA A 173 15.99 -3.93 5.86
CA ALA A 173 17.04 -3.31 5.05
C ALA A 173 18.23 -2.83 5.91
N ALA A 174 19.14 -3.74 6.26
CA ALA A 174 20.51 -3.43 6.64
C ALA A 174 21.39 -3.66 5.41
N ASP A 175 22.38 -2.79 5.18
CA ASP A 175 23.35 -2.75 4.07
C ASP A 175 22.99 -1.94 2.80
N ARG A 176 22.16 -0.90 2.93
CA ARG A 176 22.39 0.31 2.12
C ARG A 176 22.80 1.46 3.03
N PRO A 177 23.91 2.18 2.75
CA PRO A 177 24.24 3.39 3.50
C PRO A 177 23.09 4.38 3.33
N ARG A 178 22.38 4.65 4.43
CA ARG A 178 21.30 5.65 4.46
C ARG A 178 21.93 7.01 4.12
N ARG A 179 21.61 7.56 2.94
CA ARG A 179 21.84 8.99 2.70
C ARG A 179 20.93 9.76 3.66
N PRO A 180 21.45 10.73 4.44
CA PRO A 180 20.61 11.55 5.28
C PRO A 180 19.72 12.42 4.39
N VAL A 181 18.41 12.16 4.40
CA VAL A 181 17.43 13.10 3.84
C VAL A 181 17.37 14.28 4.81
N ARG A 182 18.01 15.38 4.41
CA ARG A 182 17.86 16.69 5.06
C ARG A 182 16.57 17.34 4.59
N SER A 183 15.94 18.02 5.56
CA SER A 183 14.96 19.11 5.43
C SER A 183 13.51 18.68 5.14
N ALA A 184 12.45 19.40 5.55
CA ALA A 184 12.35 20.70 6.19
C ALA A 184 11.04 20.81 6.99
N ARG A 185 11.09 21.58 8.09
CA ARG A 185 10.04 22.39 8.76
C ARG A 185 8.56 21.93 8.70
N ARG A 186 8.02 21.70 9.90
CA ARG A 186 6.59 21.61 10.24
C ARG A 186 5.77 22.77 9.64
N GLY A 187 4.78 22.44 8.81
CA GLY A 187 3.70 23.35 8.41
C GLY A 187 2.46 23.14 9.28
N ARG A 188 1.98 24.20 9.93
CA ARG A 188 0.69 24.28 10.66
C ARG A 188 -0.51 24.04 9.71
N PRO A 189 -1.69 23.66 10.23
CA PRO A 189 -2.90 23.57 9.42
C PRO A 189 -3.31 24.98 8.96
N ALA A 190 -3.27 25.22 7.65
CA ALA A 190 -3.80 26.43 7.05
C ALA A 190 -5.31 26.27 6.86
N ALA A 191 -6.10 27.02 7.61
CA ALA A 191 -7.49 27.29 7.26
C ALA A 191 -7.49 27.99 5.88
N ARG A 192 -7.88 27.28 4.82
CA ARG A 192 -7.99 27.83 3.47
C ARG A 192 -9.19 28.78 3.42
N ARG A 193 -8.96 30.06 3.08
CA ARG A 193 -10.03 30.97 2.64
C ARG A 193 -10.44 30.59 1.21
N PRO A 194 -11.74 30.57 0.88
CA PRO A 194 -12.18 30.36 -0.50
C PRO A 194 -11.68 31.50 -1.39
N ARG A 195 -10.91 31.18 -2.43
CA ARG A 195 -10.55 32.14 -3.47
C ARG A 195 -11.76 32.27 -4.40
N ARG A 196 -12.56 33.34 -4.22
CA ARG A 196 -13.52 33.76 -5.25
C ARG A 196 -12.73 34.27 -6.45
N ARG A 197 -12.70 33.51 -7.55
CA ARG A 197 -12.37 34.10 -8.86
C ARG A 197 -13.56 34.96 -9.27
N GLY A 198 -13.38 36.28 -9.22
CA GLY A 198 -14.32 37.22 -9.83
C GLY A 198 -14.37 36.98 -11.33
N HIS A 199 -15.58 36.74 -11.84
CA HIS A 199 -15.85 36.72 -13.27
C HIS A 199 -15.65 38.17 -13.79
N PRO A 200 -14.82 38.43 -14.82
CA PRO A 200 -14.70 39.77 -15.37
C PRO A 200 -16.01 40.13 -16.07
N GLY A 201 -16.63 41.21 -15.63
CA GLY A 201 -17.89 41.69 -16.18
C GLY A 201 -17.82 41.96 -17.68
N GLY A 202 -18.75 41.37 -18.42
CA GLY A 202 -19.14 41.83 -19.75
C GLY A 202 -20.11 43.01 -19.61
N ARG A 203 -19.67 44.21 -20.02
CA ARG A 203 -20.52 45.40 -20.17
C ARG A 203 -21.40 45.30 -21.42
N ALA A 204 -22.62 45.79 -21.26
CA ALA A 204 -23.40 46.63 -22.18
C ALA A 204 -23.68 46.14 -23.61
N GLY A 205 -24.96 45.89 -23.89
CA GLY A 205 -25.56 45.99 -25.22
C GLY A 205 -26.83 46.83 -25.13
N HIS A 206 -26.76 48.07 -25.63
CA HIS A 206 -27.93 48.86 -25.97
C HIS A 206 -28.67 48.22 -27.15
N ARG A 207 -29.96 47.91 -26.98
CA ARG A 207 -31.09 48.36 -27.80
C ARG A 207 -32.38 47.75 -27.26
#